data_AF-A0A7X8DQ88-F1
#
_entry.id   AF-A0A7X8DQ88-F1
#
_cell.length_a   1.000
_cell.length_b   1.000
_cell.length_c   1.000
_cell.angle_alpha   90.00
_cell.angle_beta   90.00
_cell.angle_gamma   90.00
#
_symmetry.space_group_name_H-M   'P 1'
#
loop_
_entity.id
_entity.type
_entity.pdbx_description
1 polymer ?
#
loop_
_entity_poly.entity_id
_entity_poly.type
_entity_poly.pdbx_seq_one_letter_code
_entity_poly.pdbx_strand_id
1 'polypeptide(L)' 'MLENIDFGYACISSIIKDCSTARTVPLSSFTKIKDDEAKIYRLETVARENLKNIVRLLWHNLAEGINMYRFLLF' A
#
# COMPACT_ATOMS: atom_id res chain seq x y z
N MET A 1 5.29 -30.40 -15.65
CA MET A 1 4.59 -29.95 -14.44
C MET A 1 5.45 -28.83 -13.87
N LEU A 2 4.88 -27.68 -13.48
CA LEU A 2 5.67 -26.51 -13.08
C LEU A 2 6.26 -26.76 -11.69
N GLU A 3 7.43 -27.39 -11.63
CA GLU A 3 7.99 -27.92 -10.38
C GLU A 3 8.64 -26.84 -9.49
N ASN A 4 8.87 -25.61 -9.99
CA ASN A 4 9.46 -24.50 -9.23
C ASN A 4 8.85 -23.15 -9.64
N ILE A 5 7.60 -22.87 -9.27
CA ILE A 5 6.97 -21.56 -9.50
C ILE A 5 6.40 -21.01 -8.20
N ASP A 6 6.89 -19.83 -7.81
CA ASP A 6 6.29 -19.02 -6.75
C ASP A 6 5.20 -18.12 -7.33
N PHE A 7 4.03 -18.15 -6.68
CA PHE A 7 2.92 -17.25 -7.01
C PHE A 7 2.96 -16.01 -6.11
N GLY A 8 2.56 -14.89 -6.69
CA GLY A 8 2.50 -13.61 -6.01
C GLY A 8 1.51 -12.65 -6.66
N TYR A 9 1.32 -11.50 -6.03
CA TYR A 9 0.40 -10.47 -6.51
C TYR A 9 0.93 -9.06 -6.23
N ALA A 10 0.19 -8.05 -6.71
CA ALA A 10 0.55 -6.65 -6.58
C ALA A 10 -0.60 -5.83 -5.98
N CYS A 11 -0.24 -4.69 -5.38
CA CYS A 11 -1.16 -3.68 -4.88
C CYS A 11 -1.96 -4.12 -3.65
N ILE A 12 -3.16 -4.67 -3.82
CA ILE A 12 -4.12 -4.92 -2.74
C ILE A 12 -4.60 -6.37 -2.76
N SER A 13 -4.93 -6.90 -1.57
CA SER A 13 -5.65 -8.16 -1.43
C SER A 13 -7.16 -7.87 -1.41
N SER A 14 -7.95 -8.65 -2.15
CA SER A 14 -9.42 -8.60 -2.11
C SER A 14 -10.03 -9.25 -0.87
N ILE A 15 -9.23 -10.00 -0.11
CA ILE A 15 -9.66 -10.74 1.08
C ILE A 15 -9.62 -9.84 2.32
N ILE A 16 -8.57 -9.01 2.44
CA ILE A 16 -8.38 -8.16 3.61
C ILE A 16 -9.25 -6.90 3.46
N LYS A 17 -10.26 -6.77 4.33
CA LYS A 17 -11.12 -5.58 4.39
C LYS A 17 -10.32 -4.32 4.78
N ASP A 18 -10.68 -3.21 4.14
CA ASP A 18 -10.14 -1.87 4.40
C ASP A 18 -8.60 -1.82 4.36
N CYS A 19 -8.00 -2.51 3.39
CA CYS A 19 -6.55 -2.66 3.25
C CYS A 19 -6.02 -1.98 1.99
N SER A 20 -6.38 -0.72 1.77
CA SER A 20 -5.79 0.05 0.67
C SER A 20 -4.34 0.41 1.00
N THR A 21 -3.41 -0.15 0.24
CA THR A 21 -1.96 0.11 0.32
C THR A 21 -1.50 1.21 -0.65
N ALA A 22 -2.43 1.76 -1.42
CA ALA A 22 -2.21 2.50 -2.65
C ALA A 22 -2.82 3.91 -2.64
N ARG A 23 -3.07 4.49 -1.46
CA ARG A 23 -3.65 5.82 -1.41
C ARG A 23 -2.64 6.87 -1.84
N THR A 24 -3.14 7.85 -2.57
CA THR A 24 -2.38 8.99 -3.08
C THR A 24 -3.05 10.29 -2.67
N VAL A 25 -2.29 11.38 -2.74
CA VAL A 25 -2.84 12.73 -2.62
C VAL A 25 -2.97 13.31 -4.03
N PRO A 26 -4.19 13.55 -4.54
CA PRO A 26 -4.35 14.16 -5.86
C PRO A 26 -3.67 15.52 -5.90
N LEU A 27 -2.99 15.83 -7.02
CA LEU A 27 -2.30 17.10 -7.20
C LEU A 27 -3.23 18.31 -6.96
N SER A 28 -4.47 18.23 -7.46
CA SER A 28 -5.48 19.29 -7.26
C SER A 28 -5.83 19.54 -5.78
N SER A 29 -5.79 18.51 -4.93
CA SER A 29 -5.99 18.65 -3.48
C SER A 29 -4.72 19.14 -2.80
N PHE A 30 -3.55 18.66 -3.23
CA PHE A 30 -2.25 19.07 -2.71
C PHE A 30 -1.99 20.57 -2.94
N THR A 31 -2.24 21.05 -4.16
CA THR A 31 -2.03 22.46 -4.56
C THR A 31 -2.94 23.44 -3.82
N LYS A 32 -4.10 22.99 -3.30
CA LYS A 32 -4.99 23.83 -2.50
C LYS A 32 -4.46 24.10 -1.08
N ILE A 33 -3.56 23.26 -0.59
CA ILE A 33 -2.92 23.45 0.71
C ILE A 33 -1.88 24.56 0.55
N LYS A 34 -2.03 25.67 1.27
CA LYS A 34 -1.12 26.82 1.16
C LYS A 34 0.12 26.67 2.04
N ASP A 35 -0.06 26.09 3.22
CA ASP A 35 0.99 25.88 4.20
C ASP A 35 1.84 24.66 3.83
N ASP A 36 3.16 24.84 3.82
CA ASP A 36 4.10 23.80 3.39
C ASP A 36 4.23 22.69 4.44
N GLU A 37 4.14 23.01 5.73
CA GLU A 37 4.12 21.98 6.78
C GLU A 37 2.86 21.11 6.67
N ALA A 38 1.69 21.73 6.43
CA ALA A 38 0.44 21.00 6.19
C ALA A 38 0.48 20.11 4.94
N LYS A 39 1.22 20.49 3.88
CA LYS A 39 1.43 19.64 2.70
C LYS A 39 2.21 18.38 3.06
N ILE A 40 3.33 18.55 3.77
CA ILE A 40 4.17 17.44 4.22
C ILE A 40 3.37 16.52 5.15
N TYR A 41 2.68 17.10 6.13
CA TYR A 41 1.83 16.36 7.06
C TYR A 41 0.76 15.54 6.32
N ARG A 42 0.14 16.10 5.28
CA ARG A 42 -0.86 15.39 4.47
C ARG A 42 -0.26 14.19 3.74
N LEU A 43 0.93 14.34 3.14
CA LEU A 43 1.65 13.25 2.48
C LEU A 43 2.06 12.16 3.49
N GLU A 44 2.63 12.57 4.62
CA GLU A 44 3.02 11.64 5.68
C GLU A 44 1.83 10.83 6.21
N THR A 45 0.69 11.49 6.41
CA THR A 45 -0.54 10.83 6.88
C THR A 45 -0.93 9.70 5.93
N VAL A 46 -0.96 9.97 4.62
CA VAL A 46 -1.28 8.96 3.60
C VAL A 46 -0.21 7.86 3.55
N ALA A 47 1.07 8.22 3.61
CA ALA A 47 2.17 7.27 3.61
C ALA A 47 2.13 6.31 4.82
N ARG A 48 1.90 6.84 6.03
CA ARG A 48 1.75 6.04 7.26
C ARG A 48 0.56 5.09 7.15
N GLU A 49 -0.54 5.54 6.56
CA GLU A 49 -1.71 4.69 6.35
C GLU A 49 -1.46 3.55 5.37
N ASN A 50 -0.75 3.84 4.27
CA ASN A 50 -0.32 2.81 3.32
C ASN A 50 0.61 1.80 3.97
N LEU A 51 1.63 2.25 4.73
CA LEU A 51 2.57 1.38 5.45
C LEU A 51 1.85 0.49 6.47
N LYS A 52 0.89 1.03 7.21
CA LYS A 52 0.07 0.24 8.15
C LYS A 52 -0.67 -0.90 7.44
N ASN A 53 -1.26 -0.61 6.27
CA ASN A 53 -1.96 -1.63 5.49
C ASN A 53 -1.00 -2.62 4.82
N ILE A 54 0.17 -2.17 4.39
CA ILE A 54 1.22 -3.05 3.89
C ILE A 54 1.62 -4.09 4.95
N VAL A 55 1.84 -3.69 6.20
CA VAL A 55 2.19 -4.63 7.28
C VAL A 55 1.08 -5.67 7.48
N ARG A 56 -0.20 -5.25 7.48
CA ARG A 56 -1.34 -6.18 7.57
C ARG A 56 -1.33 -7.19 6.41
N LEU A 57 -1.01 -6.72 5.22
CA LEU A 57 -0.95 -7.53 4.02
C LEU A 57 0.24 -8.51 4.01
N LEU A 58 1.40 -8.10 4.53
CA LEU A 58 2.55 -8.99 4.71
C LEU A 58 2.26 -10.10 5.72
N TRP A 59 1.57 -9.81 6.82
CA TRP A 59 1.12 -10.84 7.76
C TRP A 59 0.15 -11.84 7.12
N HIS A 60 -0.78 -11.35 6.29
CA HIS A 60 -1.66 -12.22 5.53
C HIS A 60 -0.89 -13.10 4.53
N ASN A 61 0.06 -12.52 3.79
CA ASN A 61 0.88 -13.29 2.85
C ASN A 61 1.66 -14.40 3.54
N LEU A 62 2.23 -14.10 4.72
CA LEU A 62 2.92 -15.11 5.53
C LEU A 62 1.97 -16.25 5.96
N ALA A 63 0.74 -15.92 6.36
CA ALA A 63 -0.26 -16.91 6.77
C ALA A 63 -0.76 -17.79 5.60
N GLU A 64 -0.85 -17.23 4.39
CA GLU A 64 -1.31 -17.90 3.18
C GLU A 64 -0.17 -18.56 2.37
N GLY A 65 1.08 -18.46 2.82
CA GLY A 65 2.24 -19.02 2.11
C GLY A 65 2.57 -18.30 0.79
N ILE A 66 2.23 -17.02 0.67
CA ILE A 66 2.54 -16.19 -0.50
C ILE A 66 3.94 -15.59 -0.36
N ASN A 67 4.88 -16.07 -1.16
CA ASN A 67 6.30 -15.70 -1.06
C ASN A 67 6.68 -14.46 -1.89
N MET A 68 5.81 -14.02 -2.82
CA MET A 68 6.05 -12.85 -3.65
C MET A 68 4.93 -11.81 -3.50
N TYR A 69 5.32 -10.58 -3.19
CA TYR A 69 4.41 -9.44 -3.19
C TYR A 69 5.13 -8.20 -3.70
N ARG A 70 4.47 -7.49 -4.61
CA ARG A 70 4.97 -6.22 -5.16
C ARG A 70 4.24 -5.04 -4.51
N PHE A 71 5.01 -4.20 -3.81
CA PHE A 71 4.54 -2.89 -3.37
C PHE A 71 4.09 -2.05 -4.57
N LEU A 72 3.01 -1.29 -4.41
CA LEU A 72 2.71 -0.24 -5.38
C LEU A 72 3.57 0.99 -5.05
N LEU A 73 4.33 1.46 -6.04
CA LEU A 73 5.00 2.76 -5.96
C LEU A 73 4.01 3.87 -6.33
N PHE A 74 4.13 4.98 -5.62
CA PHE A 74 3.39 6.23 -5.81
C PHE A 74 3.42 6.71 -7.27
#